data_AF-A0A101GE52-F1
#
_entry.id   AF-A0A101GE52-F1
#
_cell.length_a   1.000
_cell.length_b   1.000
_cell.length_c   1.000
_cell.angle_alpha   90.00
_cell.angle_beta   90.00
_cell.angle_gamma   90.00
#
_symmetry.space_group_name_H-M   'P 1'
#
loop_
_entity.id
_entity.type
_entity.pdbx_description
1 polymer ?
#
loop_
_entity_poly.entity_id
_entity_poly.type
_entity_poly.pdbx_seq_one_letter_code
_entity_poly.pdbx_strand_id
1 'polypeptide(L)'
;MKSYHIFYFPFKWQNQKTSESVLAEQTDLTAIPINPHAEWLRNPEPLNNAEKEQLYNEKNFFYKFVHPVLYDQGKDDSIIYHYKRKEPQQREVSYIISTKDKTYRLKVEAINLNLYATGVGILIFYLANDLANQQEPEDILKINQYGRRIFPPFYA
;
A
#
# COMPACT_ATOMS: atom_id res chain seq x y z
N MET A 1 17.28 -17.11 7.45
CA MET A 1 17.44 -15.91 6.59
C MET A 1 16.30 -14.94 6.84
N LYS A 2 16.57 -13.64 7.03
CA LYS A 2 15.50 -12.62 7.11
C LYS A 2 14.81 -12.49 5.75
N SER A 3 13.49 -12.31 5.75
CA SER A 3 12.72 -12.12 4.52
C SER A 3 11.83 -10.89 4.60
N TYR A 4 11.61 -10.24 3.45
CA TYR A 4 10.75 -9.07 3.31
C TYR A 4 9.63 -9.40 2.34
N HIS A 5 8.42 -8.96 2.66
CA HIS A 5 7.21 -9.28 1.92
C HIS A 5 6.41 -8.01 1.66
N ILE A 6 5.89 -7.87 0.44
CA ILE A 6 4.99 -6.78 0.08
C ILE A 6 3.67 -7.40 -0.35
N PHE A 7 2.59 -7.09 0.37
CA PHE A 7 1.25 -7.57 0.04
C PHE A 7 0.44 -6.43 -0.55
N TYR A 8 -0.06 -6.66 -1.76
CA TYR A 8 -0.88 -5.71 -2.51
C TYR A 8 -2.34 -6.13 -2.43
N PHE A 9 -3.18 -5.19 -2.00
CA PHE A 9 -4.63 -5.34 -1.92
C PHE A 9 -5.32 -4.31 -2.83
N PRO A 10 -5.41 -4.56 -4.15
CA PRO A 10 -6.20 -3.75 -5.05
C PRO A 10 -7.70 -3.83 -4.75
N PHE A 11 -8.39 -2.71 -4.91
CA PHE A 11 -9.84 -2.59 -4.80
C PHE A 11 -10.38 -1.52 -5.75
N LYS A 12 -11.68 -1.59 -6.06
CA LYS A 12 -12.39 -0.53 -6.79
C LYS A 12 -12.98 0.46 -5.79
N TRP A 13 -12.87 1.74 -6.08
CA TRP A 13 -13.59 2.80 -5.39
C TRP A 13 -14.34 3.67 -6.40
N GLN A 14 -15.46 4.23 -5.97
CA GLN A 14 -16.27 5.17 -6.74
C GLN A 14 -17.11 6.00 -5.78
N ASN A 15 -17.36 7.25 -6.10
CA ASN A 15 -18.28 8.09 -5.35
C ASN A 15 -19.72 7.67 -5.64
N GLN A 16 -20.42 7.19 -4.62
CA GLN A 16 -21.79 6.70 -4.76
C GLN A 16 -22.78 7.81 -5.16
N LYS A 17 -22.49 9.08 -4.83
CA LYS A 17 -23.37 10.20 -5.20
C LYS A 17 -23.35 10.52 -6.69
N THR A 18 -22.28 10.13 -7.39
CA THR A 18 -22.06 10.38 -8.81
C THR A 18 -22.12 9.10 -9.63
N SER A 19 -22.72 8.03 -9.11
CA SER A 19 -22.73 6.71 -9.77
C SER A 19 -23.36 6.69 -11.17
N GLU A 20 -24.23 7.65 -11.48
CA GLU A 20 -24.87 7.79 -12.79
C GLU A 20 -24.13 8.74 -13.75
N SER A 21 -23.08 9.42 -13.29
CA SER A 21 -22.34 10.39 -14.09
C SER A 21 -21.13 9.78 -14.80
N VAL A 22 -20.35 10.59 -15.51
CA VAL A 22 -19.18 10.12 -16.26
C VAL A 22 -18.08 9.62 -15.32
N LEU A 23 -17.24 8.69 -15.80
CA LEU A 23 -16.20 8.06 -14.98
C LEU A 23 -15.33 9.07 -14.23
N ALA A 24 -14.93 10.17 -14.88
CA ALA A 24 -14.09 11.20 -14.26
C ALA A 24 -14.72 11.82 -12.99
N GLU A 25 -16.05 11.95 -12.95
CA GLU A 25 -16.78 12.46 -11.77
C GLU A 25 -17.04 11.36 -10.73
N GLN A 26 -17.09 10.10 -11.15
CA GLN A 26 -17.18 8.95 -10.24
C GLN A 26 -15.90 8.72 -9.46
N THR A 27 -14.76 9.08 -10.05
CA THR A 27 -13.41 8.78 -9.55
C THR A 27 -12.60 10.04 -9.27
N ASP A 28 -13.29 11.14 -9.00
CA ASP A 28 -12.69 12.39 -8.54
C ASP A 28 -12.06 12.19 -7.15
N LEU A 29 -10.74 12.30 -7.09
CA LEU A 29 -9.95 12.12 -5.87
C LEU A 29 -10.22 13.22 -4.84
N THR A 30 -10.57 14.43 -5.29
CA THR A 30 -10.84 15.57 -4.39
C THR A 30 -12.14 15.37 -3.60
N ALA A 31 -13.04 14.54 -4.11
CA ALA A 31 -14.32 14.23 -3.48
C ALA A 31 -14.20 13.24 -2.30
N ILE A 32 -13.03 12.66 -2.06
CA ILE A 32 -12.82 11.67 -0.99
C ILE A 32 -12.74 12.40 0.36
N PRO A 33 -13.67 12.14 1.30
CA PRO A 33 -13.62 12.76 2.63
C PRO A 33 -12.44 12.21 3.42
N ILE A 34 -11.50 13.08 3.79
CA ILE A 34 -10.37 12.72 4.65
C ILE A 34 -10.81 12.85 6.10
N ASN A 35 -10.88 11.72 6.81
CA ASN A 35 -11.12 11.73 8.25
C ASN A 35 -9.80 12.13 8.97
N PRO A 36 -9.76 13.27 9.68
CA PRO A 36 -8.55 13.75 10.34
C PRO A 36 -8.07 12.83 11.48
N HIS A 37 -8.95 12.03 12.05
CA HIS A 37 -8.64 11.06 13.11
C HIS A 37 -8.26 9.67 12.59
N ALA A 38 -8.29 9.48 11.27
CA ALA A 38 -8.00 8.18 10.69
C ALA A 38 -6.50 7.90 10.56
N GLU A 39 -5.59 8.73 11.11
CA GLU A 39 -4.14 8.48 11.13
C GLU A 39 -3.51 8.19 9.74
N TRP A 40 -4.17 8.63 8.66
CA TRP A 40 -3.67 8.59 7.30
C TRP A 40 -3.10 9.96 6.93
N LEU A 41 -1.86 9.97 6.45
CA LEU A 41 -1.20 11.17 5.95
C LEU A 41 -1.07 11.09 4.44
N ARG A 42 -1.63 12.06 3.72
CA ARG A 42 -1.27 12.28 2.33
C ARG A 42 0.20 12.69 2.29
N ASN A 43 1.02 11.96 1.56
CA ASN A 43 2.47 12.09 1.59
C ASN A 43 3.04 12.42 0.19
N PRO A 44 2.83 13.65 -0.31
CA PRO A 44 3.38 14.07 -1.60
C PRO A 44 4.89 14.34 -1.53
N GLU A 45 5.42 14.59 -0.34
CA GLU A 45 6.83 14.88 -0.10
C GLU A 45 7.48 13.88 0.86
N PRO A 46 8.80 13.65 0.75
CA PRO A 46 9.52 12.82 1.70
C PRO A 46 9.53 13.44 3.10
N LEU A 47 9.30 12.61 4.14
CA LEU A 47 9.19 13.06 5.54
C LEU A 47 10.54 13.40 6.17
N ASN A 48 11.64 12.88 5.61
CA ASN A 48 12.99 13.08 6.13
C ASN A 48 14.05 13.00 5.01
N ASN A 49 15.30 13.30 5.35
CA ASN A 49 16.40 13.34 4.40
C ASN A 49 16.70 11.97 3.76
N ALA A 50 16.54 10.87 4.50
CA ALA A 50 16.75 9.53 3.96
C ALA A 50 15.69 9.17 2.92
N GLU A 51 14.41 9.45 3.20
CA GLU A 51 13.32 9.29 2.22
C GLU A 51 13.54 10.18 0.99
N LYS A 52 14.08 11.40 1.17
CA LYS A 52 14.37 12.32 0.08
C LYS A 52 15.45 11.78 -0.85
N GLU A 53 16.52 11.21 -0.29
CA GLU A 53 17.58 10.58 -1.07
C GLU A 53 17.07 9.35 -1.81
N GLN A 54 16.29 8.50 -1.14
CA GLN A 54 15.65 7.33 -1.76
C GLN A 54 14.73 7.73 -2.92
N LEU A 55 13.85 8.73 -2.72
CA LEU A 55 12.95 9.23 -3.74
C LEU A 55 13.70 9.85 -4.93
N TYR A 56 14.79 10.57 -4.67
CA TYR A 56 15.64 11.12 -5.73
C TYR A 56 16.24 10.01 -6.58
N ASN A 57 16.82 8.99 -5.93
CA ASN A 57 17.38 7.84 -6.62
C ASN A 57 16.30 7.10 -7.42
N GLU A 58 15.14 6.86 -6.83
CA GLU A 58 14.00 6.20 -7.48
C GLU A 58 13.54 6.96 -8.74
N LYS A 59 13.36 8.29 -8.63
CA LYS A 59 12.96 9.15 -9.75
C LYS A 59 13.95 9.15 -10.90
N ASN A 60 15.24 8.91 -10.66
CA ASN A 60 16.25 8.83 -11.72
C ASN A 60 16.14 7.55 -12.55
N PHE A 61 15.47 6.51 -12.07
CA PHE A 61 15.22 5.30 -12.87
C PHE A 61 14.12 5.49 -13.91
N PHE A 62 13.26 6.49 -13.73
CA PHE A 62 12.11 6.73 -14.61
C PHE A 62 12.22 8.05 -15.36
N TYR A 63 11.75 8.07 -16.60
CA TYR A 63 11.62 9.32 -17.35
C TYR A 63 10.68 10.29 -16.63
N LYS A 64 11.02 11.58 -16.68
CA LYS A 64 10.27 12.65 -16.00
C LYS A 64 8.78 12.69 -16.35
N PHE A 65 8.40 12.35 -17.58
CA PHE A 65 6.99 12.36 -17.99
C PHE A 65 6.14 11.27 -17.30
N VAL A 66 6.77 10.25 -16.72
CA VAL A 66 6.10 9.16 -15.99
C VAL A 66 5.84 9.55 -14.53
N HIS A 67 6.58 10.53 -14.00
CA HIS A 67 6.52 10.92 -12.59
C HIS A 67 5.11 11.30 -12.09
N PRO A 68 4.25 12.01 -12.85
CA PRO A 68 2.89 12.35 -12.40
C PRO A 68 1.96 11.14 -12.18
N VAL A 69 2.28 9.98 -12.79
CA VAL A 69 1.49 8.75 -12.65
C VAL A 69 2.01 7.88 -11.50
N LEU A 70 3.31 8.00 -11.19
CA LEU A 70 3.97 7.21 -10.14
C LEU A 70 4.01 7.89 -8.78
N TYR A 71 3.98 9.23 -8.75
CA TYR A 71 4.18 10.01 -7.55
C TYR A 71 3.09 11.08 -7.40
N ASP A 72 2.52 11.15 -6.20
CA ASP A 72 1.63 12.22 -5.74
C ASP A 72 2.41 13.53 -5.70
N GLN A 73 2.00 14.51 -6.50
CA GLN A 73 2.67 15.81 -6.59
C GLN A 73 2.11 16.81 -5.56
N GLY A 74 1.18 16.38 -4.70
CA GLY A 74 0.55 17.25 -3.70
C GLY A 74 -0.44 18.25 -4.28
N LYS A 75 -0.71 18.17 -5.59
CA LYS A 75 -1.67 19.02 -6.29
C LYS A 75 -3.03 18.35 -6.38
N ASP A 76 -4.08 19.14 -6.51
CA ASP A 76 -5.45 18.64 -6.62
C ASP A 76 -5.69 17.91 -7.95
N ASP A 77 -4.96 18.29 -9.00
CA ASP A 77 -4.97 17.65 -10.33
C ASP A 77 -4.07 16.40 -10.43
N SER A 78 -3.53 15.90 -9.31
CA SER A 78 -2.71 14.68 -9.31
C SER A 78 -3.54 13.46 -9.71
N ILE A 79 -2.98 12.61 -10.56
CA ILE A 79 -3.63 11.36 -11.02
C ILE A 79 -3.66 10.30 -9.92
N ILE A 80 -2.80 10.46 -8.91
CA ILE A 80 -2.62 9.55 -7.79
C ILE A 80 -2.49 10.33 -6.47
N TYR A 81 -3.23 9.89 -5.46
CA TYR A 81 -3.03 10.31 -4.07
C TYR A 81 -2.36 9.18 -3.28
N HIS A 82 -1.22 9.49 -2.64
CA HIS A 82 -0.50 8.55 -1.79
C HIS A 82 -0.73 8.86 -0.32
N TYR A 83 -1.18 7.86 0.42
CA TYR A 83 -1.34 7.95 1.85
C TYR A 83 -0.43 6.95 2.55
N LYS A 84 0.19 7.40 3.65
CA LYS A 84 0.92 6.55 4.59
C LYS A 84 0.15 6.48 5.90
N ARG A 85 0.07 5.30 6.51
CA ARG A 85 -0.45 5.13 7.86
C ARG A 85 0.63 5.55 8.87
N LYS A 86 0.30 6.41 9.83
CA LYS A 86 1.25 6.82 10.89
C LYS A 86 1.58 5.71 11.88
N GLU A 87 0.61 4.84 12.15
CA GLU A 87 0.64 3.86 13.23
C GLU A 87 1.89 2.94 13.24
N PRO A 88 2.34 2.34 12.11
CA PRO A 88 3.55 1.51 12.09
C PRO A 88 4.86 2.25 12.43
N GLN A 89 4.86 3.59 12.30
CA GLN A 89 6.02 4.43 12.64
C GLN A 89 6.03 4.84 14.12
N GLN A 90 4.87 4.78 14.80
CA GLN A 90 4.73 5.22 16.18
C GLN A 90 4.78 4.06 17.18
N ARG A 91 4.34 2.87 16.77
CA ARG A 91 4.28 1.69 17.63
C ARG A 91 4.60 0.42 16.86
N GLU A 92 4.95 -0.64 17.59
CA GLU A 92 5.11 -1.97 17.00
C GLU A 92 3.74 -2.51 16.57
N VAL A 93 3.59 -2.68 15.27
CA VAL A 93 2.41 -3.30 14.65
C VAL A 93 2.84 -4.63 14.05
N SER A 94 2.02 -5.65 14.20
CA SER A 94 2.29 -6.99 13.65
C SER A 94 1.14 -7.49 12.80
N TYR A 95 1.49 -8.10 11.68
CA TYR A 95 0.58 -8.81 10.80
C TYR A 95 0.66 -10.30 11.14
N ILE A 96 -0.49 -10.90 11.50
CA ILE A 96 -0.56 -12.30 11.93
C ILE A 96 -1.17 -13.13 10.81
N ILE A 97 -0.47 -14.19 10.40
CA ILE A 97 -0.98 -15.20 9.48
C ILE A 97 -1.13 -16.50 10.25
N SER A 98 -2.36 -16.92 10.50
CA SER A 98 -2.65 -18.22 11.11
C SER A 98 -2.97 -19.25 10.04
N THR A 99 -2.17 -20.31 10.00
CA THR A 99 -2.42 -21.51 9.20
C THR A 99 -2.86 -22.65 10.11
N LYS A 100 -3.27 -23.79 9.54
CA LYS A 100 -3.66 -24.97 10.34
C LYS A 100 -2.53 -25.46 11.25
N ASP A 101 -1.29 -25.34 10.80
CA ASP A 101 -0.14 -25.97 11.46
C ASP A 101 0.76 -24.97 12.20
N LYS A 102 0.71 -23.69 11.81
CA LYS A 102 1.65 -22.66 12.27
C LYS A 102 1.07 -21.25 12.19
N THR A 103 1.45 -20.42 13.15
CA THR A 103 1.17 -18.98 13.12
C THR A 103 2.44 -18.20 12.84
N TYR A 104 2.38 -17.30 11.87
CA TYR A 104 3.46 -16.40 11.49
C TYR A 104 3.17 -14.99 12.02
N ARG A 105 4.17 -14.34 12.60
CA ARG A 105 4.10 -12.96 13.07
C ARG A 105 5.09 -12.12 12.29
N LEU A 106 4.58 -11.24 11.44
CA LEU A 106 5.39 -10.35 10.62
C LEU A 106 5.34 -8.95 11.21
N LYS A 107 6.48 -8.28 11.32
CA LYS A 107 6.53 -6.87 11.71
C LYS A 107 6.01 -6.03 10.55
N VAL A 108 5.08 -5.12 10.82
CA VAL A 108 4.61 -4.16 9.82
C VAL A 108 5.55 -2.97 9.83
N GLU A 109 6.27 -2.75 8.73
CA GLU A 109 7.18 -1.61 8.58
C GLU A 109 6.44 -0.38 8.03
N ALA A 110 5.50 -0.60 7.10
CA ALA A 110 4.67 0.46 6.56
C ALA A 110 3.34 -0.09 6.04
N ILE A 111 2.32 0.78 6.08
CA ILE A 111 1.05 0.56 5.41
C ILE A 111 0.77 1.77 4.54
N ASN A 112 0.69 1.56 3.23
CA ASN A 112 0.47 2.61 2.25
C ASN A 112 -0.86 2.39 1.54
N LEU A 113 -1.50 3.48 1.13
CA LEU A 113 -2.72 3.47 0.35
C LEU A 113 -2.53 4.39 -0.86
N ASN A 114 -2.66 3.83 -2.05
CA ASN A 114 -2.60 4.57 -3.31
C ASN A 114 -3.99 4.62 -3.92
N LEU A 115 -4.49 5.81 -4.22
CA LEU A 115 -5.78 6.01 -4.89
C LEU A 115 -5.55 6.67 -6.24
N TYR A 116 -6.04 6.05 -7.30
CA TYR A 116 -5.90 6.52 -8.67
C TYR A 116 -7.20 7.15 -9.16
N ALA A 117 -7.09 8.22 -9.94
CA ALA A 117 -8.22 8.89 -10.60
C ALA A 117 -8.97 8.01 -11.63
N THR A 118 -8.55 6.75 -11.81
CA THR A 118 -9.25 5.72 -12.59
C THR A 118 -10.28 4.92 -11.78
N GLY A 119 -10.41 5.18 -10.47
CA GLY A 119 -11.29 4.41 -9.58
C GLY A 119 -10.64 3.14 -9.03
N VAL A 120 -9.33 2.98 -9.21
CA VAL A 120 -8.56 1.89 -8.63
C VAL A 120 -7.89 2.40 -7.36
N GLY A 121 -7.93 1.60 -6.30
CA GLY A 121 -7.17 1.80 -5.07
C GLY A 121 -6.27 0.60 -4.81
N ILE A 122 -5.12 0.82 -4.20
CA ILE A 122 -4.19 -0.24 -3.80
C ILE A 122 -3.76 0.00 -2.36
N LEU A 123 -4.16 -0.90 -1.46
CA LEU A 123 -3.65 -0.93 -0.09
C LEU A 123 -2.43 -1.86 -0.04
N ILE A 124 -1.32 -1.38 0.52
CA ILE A 124 -0.02 -2.04 0.46
C ILE A 124 0.51 -2.22 1.88
N PHE A 125 0.89 -3.45 2.22
CA PHE A 125 1.59 -3.76 3.47
C PHE A 125 3.04 -4.12 3.19
N TYR A 126 3.95 -3.44 3.86
CA TYR A 126 5.38 -3.75 3.86
C TYR A 126 5.70 -4.49 5.16
N LEU A 127 6.14 -5.73 5.03
CA LEU A 127 6.24 -6.68 6.13
C LEU A 127 7.65 -7.27 6.21
N ALA A 128 8.21 -7.26 7.42
CA ALA A 128 9.51 -7.87 7.73
C ALA A 128 9.32 -9.15 8.55
N ASN A 129 10.03 -10.19 8.15
CA ASN A 129 10.11 -11.46 8.86
C ASN A 129 11.49 -11.60 9.51
N ASP A 130 11.56 -11.25 10.80
CA ASP A 130 12.78 -11.28 11.59
C ASP A 130 12.92 -12.51 12.49
N LEU A 131 11.83 -13.22 12.77
CA LEU A 131 11.80 -14.28 13.79
C LEU A 131 12.46 -15.56 13.27
N ALA A 132 13.46 -16.07 13.99
CA ALA A 132 14.28 -17.22 13.57
C ALA A 132 13.47 -18.51 13.30
N ASN A 133 12.37 -18.72 14.02
CA ASN A 133 11.52 -19.91 13.90
C ASN A 133 10.59 -19.89 12.68
N GLN A 134 10.65 -18.88 11.81
CA GLN A 134 9.83 -18.74 10.60
C GLN A 134 10.66 -18.32 9.38
N GLN A 135 11.94 -18.71 9.32
CA GLN A 135 12.89 -18.30 8.28
C GLN A 135 13.22 -19.38 7.24
N GLU A 136 12.62 -20.56 7.36
CA GLU A 136 12.85 -21.65 6.40
C GLU A 136 12.23 -21.31 5.04
N PRO A 137 12.79 -21.81 3.93
CA PRO A 137 12.24 -21.57 2.60
C PRO A 137 10.75 -21.92 2.48
N GLU A 138 10.31 -22.99 3.14
CA GLU A 138 8.90 -23.40 3.20
C GLU A 138 8.02 -22.38 3.93
N ASP A 139 8.53 -21.77 5.00
CA ASP A 139 7.80 -20.71 5.73
C ASP A 139 7.63 -19.48 4.85
N ILE A 140 8.68 -19.08 4.12
CA ILE A 140 8.64 -17.95 3.17
C ILE A 140 7.58 -18.21 2.08
N LEU A 141 7.55 -19.43 1.53
CA LEU A 141 6.55 -19.83 0.54
C LEU A 141 5.13 -19.78 1.11
N LYS A 142 4.92 -20.31 2.33
CA LYS A 142 3.62 -20.25 3.01
C LYS A 142 3.19 -18.80 3.22
N ILE A 143 4.05 -17.96 3.81
CA ILE A 143 3.78 -16.53 4.04
C ILE A 143 3.36 -15.84 2.73
N ASN A 144 4.12 -16.05 1.64
CA ASN A 144 3.79 -15.50 0.33
C ASN A 144 2.48 -16.03 -0.23
N GLN A 145 2.20 -17.32 -0.05
CA GLN A 145 0.97 -17.94 -0.55
C GLN A 145 -0.27 -17.38 0.14
N TYR A 146 -0.21 -17.15 1.46
CA TYR A 146 -1.31 -16.53 2.20
C TYR A 146 -1.41 -15.02 1.93
N GLY A 147 -0.30 -14.34 1.71
CA GLY A 147 -0.28 -12.90 1.38
C GLY A 147 -0.75 -12.54 -0.03
N ARG A 148 -0.66 -13.46 -1.00
CA ARG A 148 -1.08 -13.24 -2.40
C ARG A 148 -2.58 -13.40 -2.65
N ARG A 149 -3.35 -13.88 -1.67
CA ARG A 149 -4.74 -14.31 -1.89
C ARG A 149 -5.75 -13.23 -1.49
N ILE A 150 -6.23 -12.49 -2.48
CA ILE A 150 -7.51 -11.76 -2.38
C ILE A 150 -8.63 -12.59 -3.00
N PHE A 151 -8.29 -13.35 -4.04
CA PHE A 151 -9.18 -14.27 -4.71
C PHE A 151 -8.64 -15.70 -4.57
N PRO A 152 -9.46 -16.69 -4.17
CA PRO A 152 -9.04 -18.07 -4.14
C PRO A 152 -8.73 -18.56 -5.57
N PRO A 153 -7.67 -19.36 -5.77
CA PRO A 153 -7.36 -19.92 -7.07
C PRO A 153 -8.37 -21.03 -7.38
N PHE A 154 -9.44 -20.67 -8.10
CA PHE A 154 -10.49 -21.55 -8.63
C PHE A 154 -11.28 -22.36 -7.57
N TYR A 155 -12.61 -22.27 -7.63
CA TYR A 155 -13.43 -23.40 -7.20
C TYR A 155 -13.33 -24.46 -8.30
N ALA A 156 -12.83 -25.64 -7.96
CA ALA A 156 -13.03 -26.86 -8.73
C ALA A 156 -14.22 -27.62 -8.14
#